data_AF-A0A183LXV9-F1
#
_entry.id   AF-A0A183LXV9-F1
#
_cell.length_a   1.000
_cell.length_b   1.000
_cell.length_c   1.000
_cell.angle_alpha   90.00
_cell.angle_beta   90.00
_cell.angle_gamma   90.00
#
_symmetry.space_group_name_H-M   'P 1'
#
loop_
_entity.id
_entity.type
_entity.pdbx_description
1 polymer ?
#
loop_
_entity_poly.entity_id
_entity_poly.type
_entity_poly.pdbx_seq_one_letter_code
_entity_poly.pdbx_strand_id
1 'polypeptide(L)'
;MARSFWRSSNYLEWLLDRQDVMIHRANDLKILGSEEEYQKVMLFFTDVIQAFGKSVEVRQQVIATALVYFKRFYSRNSFKTIDPWLMAPSCLFLASKVEDCSLVVFHPYRPLVQFCDELRPQMHEYADVLLERAW
;
A
#
# COMPACT_ATOMS: atom_id res chain seq x y z
N MET A 1 6.43 -11.15 -18.03
CA MET A 1 7.01 -12.48 -17.75
C MET A 1 5.96 -13.53 -17.33
N ALA A 2 4.84 -13.69 -18.06
CA ALA A 2 3.75 -14.57 -17.61
C ALA A 2 4.06 -16.08 -17.73
N ARG A 3 5.04 -16.49 -18.55
CA ARG A 3 5.35 -17.91 -18.84
C ARG A 3 6.39 -18.54 -17.90
N SER A 4 6.99 -17.79 -16.98
CA SER A 4 8.13 -18.25 -16.18
C SER A 4 7.93 -18.03 -14.68
N PHE A 5 6.70 -18.23 -14.18
CA PHE A 5 6.37 -18.02 -12.77
C PHE A 5 7.28 -18.84 -11.83
N TRP A 6 7.48 -20.12 -12.09
CA TRP A 6 8.30 -21.03 -11.27
C TRP A 6 9.79 -20.67 -11.20
N ARG A 7 10.27 -19.81 -12.10
CA ARG A 7 11.65 -19.30 -12.10
C ARG A 7 11.74 -17.82 -11.72
N SER A 8 10.61 -17.20 -11.39
CA SER A 8 10.53 -15.77 -11.08
C SER A 8 10.93 -15.48 -9.64
N SER A 9 11.42 -14.27 -9.38
CA SER A 9 11.67 -13.80 -8.01
C SER A 9 10.40 -13.79 -7.15
N ASN A 10 9.22 -13.61 -7.76
CA ASN A 10 7.93 -13.70 -7.07
C ASN A 10 7.76 -15.07 -6.38
N TYR A 11 7.97 -16.16 -7.12
CA TYR A 11 7.84 -17.51 -6.60
C TYR A 11 8.96 -17.85 -5.61
N LEU A 12 10.20 -17.48 -5.93
CA LEU A 12 11.38 -17.89 -5.16
C LEU A 12 11.54 -17.13 -3.83
N GLU A 13 11.11 -15.87 -3.75
CA GLU A 13 11.40 -15.01 -2.59
C GLU A 13 10.16 -14.46 -1.88
N TRP A 14 9.03 -14.34 -2.58
CA TRP A 14 7.85 -13.60 -2.10
C TRP A 14 6.63 -14.47 -1.85
N LEU A 15 6.76 -15.78 -2.01
CA LEU A 15 5.78 -16.76 -1.54
C LEU A 15 6.15 -17.15 -0.10
N LEU A 16 5.71 -16.31 0.84
CA LEU A 16 6.11 -16.39 2.24
C LEU A 16 5.25 -17.38 3.02
N ASP A 17 5.85 -18.07 4.00
CA ASP A 17 5.08 -18.86 4.94
C ASP A 17 4.35 -17.97 5.96
N ARG A 18 3.19 -18.44 6.42
CA ARG A 18 2.39 -17.68 7.39
C ARG A 18 3.15 -17.47 8.69
N GLN A 19 3.94 -18.46 9.14
CA GLN A 19 4.65 -18.38 10.41
C GLN A 19 5.71 -17.27 10.39
N ASP A 20 6.48 -17.18 9.31
CA ASP A 20 7.50 -16.13 9.12
C ASP A 20 6.89 -14.73 9.14
N VAL A 21 5.74 -14.55 8.48
CA VAL A 21 5.05 -13.26 8.46
C VAL A 21 4.57 -12.86 9.86
N MET A 22 4.12 -13.82 10.67
CA MET A 22 3.66 -13.54 12.04
C MET A 22 4.80 -13.08 12.95
N ILE A 23 6.02 -13.58 12.75
CA ILE A 23 7.20 -13.15 13.51
C ILE A 23 7.45 -11.65 13.31
N HIS A 24 7.41 -11.18 12.06
CA HIS A 24 7.60 -9.76 11.76
C HIS A 24 6.45 -8.88 12.25
N ARG A 25 5.20 -9.38 12.20
CA ARG A 25 4.02 -8.67 12.69
C ARG A 25 3.88 -8.63 14.21
N ALA A 26 4.62 -9.46 14.95
CA ALA A 26 4.48 -9.58 16.40
C ALA A 26 4.59 -8.25 17.15
N ASN A 27 5.42 -7.32 16.67
CA ASN A 27 5.58 -6.00 17.28
C ASN A 27 4.38 -5.08 17.01
N ASP A 28 3.78 -5.15 15.83
CA ASP A 28 2.60 -4.35 15.47
C ASP A 28 1.33 -4.91 16.13
N LEU A 29 1.23 -6.23 16.23
CA LEU A 29 0.14 -6.93 16.93
C LEU A 29 0.08 -6.58 18.42
N LYS A 30 1.22 -6.28 19.06
CA LYS A 30 1.24 -5.80 20.45
C LYS A 30 0.62 -4.41 20.61
N ILE A 31 0.69 -3.58 19.58
CA ILE A 31 0.16 -2.21 19.59
C ILE A 31 -1.32 -2.22 19.25
N LEU A 32 -1.70 -2.99 18.22
CA LEU A 32 -3.07 -3.12 17.72
C LEU A 32 -3.91 -4.13 18.51
N GLY A 33 -3.32 -4.91 19.42
CA GLY A 33 -4.01 -5.89 20.26
C GLY A 33 -4.54 -7.16 19.56
N SER A 34 -4.94 -7.09 18.29
CA SER A 34 -5.56 -8.19 17.54
C SER A 34 -5.10 -8.29 16.07
N GLU A 35 -5.10 -9.51 15.53
CA GLU A 35 -4.86 -9.76 14.09
C GLU A 35 -5.99 -9.17 13.22
N GLU A 36 -7.22 -9.12 13.73
CA GLU A 36 -8.36 -8.56 12.99
C GLU A 36 -8.21 -7.07 12.73
N GLU A 37 -7.65 -6.32 13.69
CA GLU A 37 -7.40 -4.89 13.55
C GLU A 37 -6.31 -4.64 12.52
N TYR A 38 -5.23 -5.43 12.55
CA TYR A 38 -4.20 -5.40 11.53
C TYR A 38 -4.79 -5.65 10.13
N GLN A 39 -5.69 -6.62 9.98
CA GLN A 39 -6.35 -6.88 8.70
C GLN A 39 -7.25 -5.72 8.26
N LYS A 40 -8.00 -5.09 9.17
CA LYS A 40 -8.81 -3.89 8.87
C LYS A 40 -7.95 -2.74 8.38
N VAL A 41 -6.80 -2.49 9.01
CA VAL A 41 -5.84 -1.47 8.56
C VAL A 41 -5.32 -1.78 7.16
N MET A 42 -4.94 -3.03 6.88
CA MET A 42 -4.48 -3.44 5.54
C MET A 42 -5.57 -3.34 4.48
N LEU A 43 -6.83 -3.62 4.82
CA LEU A 43 -7.98 -3.45 3.94
C LEU A 43 -8.23 -1.97 3.65
N PHE A 44 -8.21 -1.13 4.68
CA PHE A 44 -8.36 0.33 4.52
C PHE A 44 -7.33 0.90 3.54
N PHE A 45 -6.04 0.59 3.70
CA PHE A 45 -5.03 1.06 2.76
C PHE A 45 -5.13 0.43 1.37
N THR A 46 -5.70 -0.76 1.25
CA THR A 46 -6.01 -1.36 -0.06
C THR A 46 -7.07 -0.55 -0.79
N ASP A 47 -8.13 -0.14 -0.10
CA ASP A 47 -9.20 0.70 -0.66
C ASP A 47 -8.69 2.10 -1.02
N VAL A 48 -7.83 2.67 -0.17
CA VAL A 48 -7.15 3.94 -0.42
C VAL A 48 -6.33 3.85 -1.72
N ILE A 49 -5.41 2.88 -1.86
CA ILE A 49 -4.60 2.70 -3.08
C ILE A 49 -5.48 2.47 -4.32
N GLN A 50 -6.59 1.73 -4.17
CA GLN A 50 -7.53 1.50 -5.25
C GLN A 50 -8.26 2.78 -5.68
N ALA A 51 -8.65 3.64 -4.73
CA ALA A 51 -9.25 4.95 -5.00
C ALA A 51 -8.24 5.89 -5.68
N PHE A 52 -7.00 5.95 -5.19
CA PHE A 52 -5.88 6.67 -5.82
C PHE A 52 -5.63 6.20 -7.25
N GLY A 53 -5.59 4.89 -7.48
CA GLY A 53 -5.37 4.35 -8.82
C GLY A 53 -6.51 4.69 -9.79
N LYS A 54 -7.74 4.73 -9.30
CA LYS A 54 -8.91 5.15 -10.09
C LYS A 54 -8.90 6.65 -10.41
N SER A 55 -8.54 7.51 -9.45
CA SER A 55 -8.49 8.97 -9.69
C SER A 55 -7.41 9.38 -10.69
N VAL A 56 -6.30 8.64 -10.74
CA VAL A 56 -5.21 8.83 -11.73
C VAL A 56 -5.48 8.07 -13.05
N GLU A 57 -6.62 7.38 -13.16
CA GLU A 57 -7.05 6.62 -14.34
C GLU A 57 -6.02 5.56 -14.82
N VAL A 58 -5.29 4.94 -13.89
CA VAL A 58 -4.32 3.90 -14.24
C VAL A 58 -4.98 2.54 -14.44
N ARG A 59 -4.33 1.68 -15.24
CA ARG A 59 -4.79 0.30 -15.49
C ARG A 59 -4.82 -0.50 -14.18
N GLN A 60 -5.79 -1.39 -14.02
CA GLN A 60 -5.92 -2.24 -12.83
C GLN A 60 -4.67 -3.09 -12.56
N GLN A 61 -3.90 -3.46 -13.60
CA GLN A 61 -2.62 -4.15 -13.44
C GLN A 61 -1.62 -3.33 -12.61
N VAL A 62 -1.56 -2.01 -12.81
CA VAL A 62 -0.72 -1.09 -12.02
C VAL A 62 -1.16 -1.06 -10.57
N ILE A 63 -2.46 -0.96 -10.34
CA ILE A 63 -3.04 -0.94 -8.98
C ILE A 63 -2.74 -2.25 -8.27
N ALA A 64 -2.91 -3.39 -8.94
CA ALA A 64 -2.59 -4.70 -8.40
C ALA A 64 -1.10 -4.83 -8.04
N THR A 65 -0.20 -4.38 -8.92
CA THR A 65 1.25 -4.36 -8.65
C THR A 65 1.60 -3.46 -7.46
N ALA A 66 0.96 -2.29 -7.34
CA ALA A 66 1.13 -1.39 -6.20
C ALA A 66 0.66 -2.01 -4.87
N LEU A 67 -0.50 -2.69 -4.86
CA LEU A 67 -1.00 -3.41 -3.69
C LEU A 67 -0.07 -4.53 -3.25
N VAL A 68 0.54 -5.24 -4.21
CA VAL A 68 1.54 -6.27 -3.92
C VAL A 68 2.77 -5.64 -3.27
N TYR A 69 3.27 -4.50 -3.78
CA TYR A 69 4.39 -3.79 -3.15
C TYR A 69 4.07 -3.33 -1.72
N PHE A 70 2.90 -2.76 -1.50
CA PHE A 70 2.46 -2.32 -0.18
C PHE A 70 2.41 -3.50 0.81
N LYS A 71 1.78 -4.61 0.42
CA LYS A 71 1.68 -5.82 1.27
C LYS A 71 3.05 -6.45 1.54
N ARG A 72 3.95 -6.46 0.54
CA ARG A 72 5.32 -6.96 0.69
C ARG A 72 6.17 -6.12 1.61
N PHE A 73 5.97 -4.80 1.60
CA PHE A 73 6.69 -3.91 2.50
C PHE A 73 6.32 -4.20 3.96
N TYR A 74 5.01 -4.22 4.27
CA TYR A 74 4.52 -4.46 5.63
C TYR A 74 4.50 -5.94 6.06
N SER A 75 4.82 -6.89 5.18
CA SER A 75 5.07 -8.28 5.60
C SER A 75 6.43 -8.46 6.28
N ARG A 76 7.39 -7.56 6.03
CA ARG A 76 8.75 -7.63 6.60
C ARG A 76 9.08 -6.44 7.52
N ASN A 77 8.42 -5.31 7.32
CA ASN A 77 8.64 -4.08 8.09
C ASN A 77 7.43 -3.74 8.95
N SER A 78 7.68 -3.12 10.10
CA SER A 78 6.64 -2.59 10.99
C SER A 78 6.08 -1.27 10.47
N PHE A 79 4.84 -0.95 10.82
CA PHE A 79 4.21 0.35 10.50
C PHE A 79 4.98 1.58 11.02
N LYS A 80 5.83 1.42 12.04
CA LYS A 80 6.66 2.50 12.58
C LYS A 80 7.79 2.95 11.67
N THR A 81 8.17 2.13 10.69
CA THR A 81 9.33 2.40 9.84
C THR A 81 9.05 3.53 8.85
N ILE A 82 7.92 3.46 8.16
CA ILE A 82 7.46 4.44 7.18
C ILE A 82 5.94 4.53 7.29
N ASP A 83 5.44 5.77 7.35
CA ASP A 83 4.01 6.06 7.40
C ASP A 83 3.28 5.45 6.19
N PRO A 84 2.22 4.65 6.41
CA PRO A 84 1.42 4.06 5.33
C PRO A 84 0.87 5.06 4.32
N TRP A 85 0.58 6.29 4.78
CA TRP A 85 0.15 7.40 3.95
C TRP A 85 1.18 7.84 2.92
N LEU A 86 2.47 7.73 3.24
CA LEU A 86 3.56 8.00 2.30
C LEU A 86 3.85 6.77 1.42
N MET A 87 3.74 5.57 2.00
CA MET A 87 4.04 4.31 1.30
C MET A 87 3.03 4.02 0.18
N ALA A 88 1.74 4.28 0.40
CA ALA A 88 0.68 4.02 -0.56
C ALA A 88 0.89 4.71 -1.94
N PRO A 89 1.05 6.05 -2.03
CA PRO A 89 1.29 6.73 -3.30
C PRO A 89 2.67 6.38 -3.88
N SER A 90 3.68 6.13 -3.04
CA SER A 90 5.01 5.71 -3.48
C SER A 90 4.97 4.36 -4.21
N CYS A 91 4.18 3.41 -3.69
CA CYS A 91 3.96 2.11 -4.33
C CYS A 91 3.26 2.24 -5.68
N LEU A 92 2.25 3.12 -5.77
CA LEU A 92 1.54 3.39 -7.02
C LEU A 92 2.43 4.04 -8.08
N PHE A 93 3.28 4.99 -7.66
CA PHE A 93 4.27 5.63 -8.52
C PHE A 93 5.27 4.62 -9.07
N LEU A 94 5.84 3.77 -8.20
CA LEU A 94 6.79 2.73 -8.60
C LEU A 94 6.13 1.71 -9.55
N ALA A 95 4.93 1.23 -9.23
CA ALA A 95 4.20 0.30 -10.08
C ALA A 95 3.90 0.90 -11.46
N SER A 96 3.57 2.19 -11.53
CA SER A 96 3.31 2.87 -12.80
C SER A 96 4.55 2.89 -13.70
N LYS A 97 5.74 3.02 -13.11
CA LYS A 97 7.01 2.95 -13.84
C LYS A 97 7.33 1.54 -14.32
N VAL A 98 7.04 0.51 -13.52
CA VAL A 98 7.33 -0.90 -13.86
C VAL A 98 6.40 -1.44 -14.95
N GLU A 99 5.15 -1.00 -14.98
CA GLU A 99 4.14 -1.44 -15.96
C GLU A 99 4.09 -0.55 -17.23
N ASP A 100 5.15 0.24 -17.46
CA ASP A 100 5.28 1.19 -18.58
C ASP A 100 4.03 2.10 -18.75
N CYS A 101 3.45 2.55 -17.64
CA CYS A 101 2.35 3.52 -17.65
C CYS A 101 2.90 4.95 -17.57
N SER A 102 3.08 5.56 -18.74
CA SER A 102 3.66 6.91 -18.92
C SER A 102 2.80 8.06 -18.39
N LEU A 103 1.56 7.83 -17.95
CA LEU A 103 0.62 8.88 -17.54
C LEU A 103 1.13 9.70 -16.34
N VAL A 104 1.89 9.08 -15.43
CA VAL A 104 2.42 9.75 -14.23
C VAL A 104 3.62 10.67 -14.55
N VAL A 105 4.23 10.54 -15.74
CA VAL A 105 5.48 11.24 -16.08
C VAL A 105 5.25 12.69 -16.52
N PHE A 106 4.07 13.04 -17.05
CA PHE A 106 3.87 14.39 -17.61
C PHE A 106 3.52 15.47 -16.57
N HIS A 107 3.10 15.11 -15.36
CA HIS A 107 3.06 16.03 -14.23
C HIS A 107 3.04 15.24 -12.91
N PRO A 108 4.18 14.83 -12.33
CA PRO A 108 4.18 14.11 -11.06
C PRO A 108 3.73 14.98 -9.87
N TYR A 109 3.97 16.30 -9.92
CA TYR A 109 3.71 17.18 -8.77
C TYR A 109 2.30 17.77 -8.74
N ARG A 110 1.66 18.00 -9.89
CA ARG A 110 0.38 18.73 -9.95
C ARG A 110 -0.81 17.88 -9.45
N PRO A 111 -1.00 16.64 -9.92
CA PRO A 111 -2.04 15.74 -9.43
C PRO A 111 -1.77 15.30 -8.00
N LEU A 112 -0.52 15.02 -7.61
CA LEU A 112 -0.21 14.63 -6.23
C LEU A 112 -0.45 15.76 -5.22
N VAL A 113 -0.10 17.01 -5.54
CA VAL A 113 -0.35 18.15 -4.65
C VAL A 113 -1.84 18.52 -4.61
N GLN A 114 -2.50 18.60 -5.77
CA GLN A 114 -3.96 18.85 -5.83
C GLN A 114 -4.74 17.74 -5.15
N PHE A 115 -4.33 16.49 -5.27
CA PHE A 115 -5.00 15.37 -4.63
C PHE A 115 -4.70 15.29 -3.13
N CYS A 116 -3.48 15.64 -2.67
CA CYS A 116 -3.22 15.84 -1.25
C CYS A 116 -4.06 17.00 -0.66
N ASP A 117 -4.33 18.04 -1.44
CA ASP A 117 -5.23 19.14 -1.06
C ASP A 117 -6.71 18.72 -1.07
N GLU A 118 -7.15 17.88 -2.02
CA GLU A 118 -8.52 17.34 -2.13
C GLU A 118 -8.80 16.24 -1.09
N LEU A 119 -7.81 15.43 -0.77
CA LEU A 119 -7.89 14.42 0.29
C LEU A 119 -7.75 15.02 1.68
N ARG A 120 -7.12 16.19 1.86
CA ARG A 120 -6.96 16.83 3.18
C ARG A 120 -8.26 16.87 4.02
N PRO A 121 -9.44 17.24 3.46
CA PRO A 121 -10.70 17.18 4.19
C PRO A 121 -11.21 15.75 4.46
N GLN A 122 -11.09 14.81 3.51
CA GLN A 122 -11.49 13.40 3.72
C GLN A 122 -10.55 12.66 4.69
N MET A 123 -9.28 13.06 4.72
CA MET A 123 -8.26 12.56 5.63
C MET A 123 -8.44 13.09 7.05
N HIS A 124 -8.96 14.31 7.27
CA HIS A 124 -9.32 14.75 8.63
C HIS A 124 -10.43 13.88 9.21
N GLU A 125 -11.49 13.62 8.42
CA GLU A 125 -12.61 12.81 8.88
C GLU A 125 -12.22 11.35 9.20
N TYR A 126 -11.35 10.73 8.39
CA TYR A 126 -10.87 9.37 8.65
C TYR A 126 -9.71 9.28 9.65
N ALA A 127 -8.84 10.29 9.72
CA ALA A 127 -7.76 10.35 10.71
C ALA A 127 -8.31 10.61 12.11
N ASP A 128 -9.34 11.45 12.27
CA ASP A 128 -9.99 11.66 13.56
C ASP A 128 -10.64 10.35 14.07
N VAL A 129 -11.32 9.60 13.19
CA VAL A 129 -11.94 8.29 13.53
C VAL A 129 -10.91 7.20 13.86
N LEU A 130 -9.71 7.26 13.26
CA LEU A 130 -8.63 6.30 13.55
C LEU A 130 -7.75 6.75 14.72
N LEU A 131 -7.58 8.05 14.97
CA LEU A 131 -6.84 8.62 16.11
C LEU A 131 -7.65 8.53 17.40
N GLU A 132 -8.98 8.71 17.37
CA GLU A 132 -9.86 8.44 18.52
C GLU A 132 -9.88 6.97 18.94
N ARG A 133 -9.47 6.06 18.06
CA ARG A 133 -9.40 4.61 18.34
C ARG A 133 -8.00 4.09 18.64
N ALA A 134 -6.96 4.88 18.37
CA ALA A 134 -5.57 4.48 18.53
C ALA A 134 -4.90 5.08 19.79
N TRP A 135 -5.64 5.83 20.59
CA TRP A 135 -5.28 6.37 21.91
C TRP A 135 -6.47 6.29 22.87
#